data_AF-A0A833RY85-F1
#
_entry.id   AF-A0A833RY85-F1
#
_cell.length_a   1.000
_cell.length_b   1.000
_cell.length_c   1.000
_cell.angle_alpha   90.00
_cell.angle_beta   90.00
_cell.angle_gamma   90.00
#
_symmetry.space_group_name_H-M   'P 1'
#
loop_
_entity.id
_entity.type
_entity.pdbx_description
1 polymer ?
#
loop_
_entity_poly.entity_id
_entity_poly.type
_entity_poly.pdbx_seq_one_letter_code
_entity_poly.pdbx_strand_id
1 'polypeptide(L)'
;MTLQEGLHALTMTLQNERKWRNVQSVLPESFGLVARVLSQQTQLIDTLEHRVEELERTSSYDHAAALEERVYTDAKRRMARLRKELSAKVEQQHSMIQQTKTDLQTKDQQFQDEANKKFVLMEQNVCFKIDKRLGEFIQNTRQHFKDQEQELKSMRMLGEDKMVQMRLEIVQKVEDLESKLMESEARRQGQVAAVMKVISKATPENSHEGDTNAFRKDLARVSLDVEEAEARIDCQIAAMRQEFTMAVGKKLCKSEIAKLLSRKMDAMDAWKQLAEKADSTRVEEVASSLMDWIQRHQESTTGDVDRLRQLSESKAAAFELVQVKHNVHNILSVAESIQQKLSALQREVNEKMTVADVQELLDAQSTMNGLQEARKQVEKAAVDKFATKNQLEKLNPQMQAITRQLHSEIYQARYVWNDGHLSAKQTIQWSSQVVNTNADIFLWQLHSDEVRILLPGLYHLQAAFFTNYSPAIQVLVNGEPAVLKRTAPDREATSCGAQRLHHSAGIVAGLSVEVFLTLPARALLAISYDIDEEAQGFLNLRKL
;
A
#
# COMPACT_ATOMS: atom_id res chain seq x y z
N MET A 1 111.64 -0.83 -0.12
CA MET A 1 111.62 0.46 0.59
C MET A 1 111.23 0.19 2.02
N THR A 2 112.16 0.34 2.95
CA THR A 2 111.85 0.23 4.37
C THR A 2 110.98 1.44 4.78
N LEU A 3 110.11 1.28 5.77
CA LEU A 3 109.23 2.35 6.29
C LEU A 3 110.02 3.60 6.68
N GLN A 4 111.29 3.41 7.05
CA GLN A 4 112.27 4.43 7.39
C GLN A 4 112.72 5.26 6.17
N GLU A 5 112.92 4.65 5.00
CA GLU A 5 113.30 5.33 3.76
C GLU A 5 112.16 6.20 3.21
N GLY A 6 110.91 5.72 3.31
CA GLY A 6 109.72 6.48 2.91
C GLY A 6 109.48 7.69 3.80
N LEU A 7 109.68 7.55 5.12
CA LEU A 7 109.55 8.67 6.06
C LEU A 7 110.59 9.76 5.78
N HIS A 8 111.84 9.35 5.52
CA HIS A 8 112.95 10.28 5.28
C HIS A 8 112.77 11.10 3.99
N ALA A 9 112.25 10.47 2.92
CA ALA A 9 111.91 11.15 1.68
C ALA A 9 110.76 12.17 1.88
N LEU A 10 109.72 11.79 2.64
CA LEU A 10 108.59 12.68 2.94
C LEU A 10 109.04 13.89 3.78
N THR A 11 109.91 13.69 4.78
CA THR A 11 110.45 14.78 5.61
C THR A 11 111.28 15.77 4.81
N MET A 12 112.10 15.28 3.87
CA MET A 12 112.91 16.15 2.98
C MET A 12 112.02 16.98 2.03
N THR A 13 110.93 16.41 1.54
CA THR A 13 110.00 17.10 0.63
C THR A 13 109.22 18.20 1.37
N LEU A 14 108.81 17.92 2.61
CA LEU A 14 108.09 18.88 3.46
C LEU A 14 108.98 20.04 3.98
N GLN A 15 110.31 19.85 4.06
CA GLN A 15 111.23 20.90 4.52
C GLN A 15 111.42 22.06 3.52
N ASN A 16 111.24 21.81 2.22
CA ASN A 16 111.52 22.81 1.17
C ASN A 16 110.37 23.77 0.88
N GLU A 17 109.14 23.48 1.32
CA GLU A 17 107.99 24.38 1.10
C GLU A 17 107.76 25.32 2.31
N ARG A 18 107.93 26.63 2.09
CA ARG A 18 107.75 27.68 3.12
C ARG A 18 106.38 27.67 3.82
N LYS A 19 105.35 27.07 3.22
CA LYS A 19 103.99 26.99 3.76
C LYS A 19 103.82 25.95 4.89
N TRP A 20 104.77 25.03 5.07
CA TRP A 20 104.64 23.90 6.02
C TRP A 20 105.41 24.06 7.33
N ARG A 21 106.17 25.14 7.54
CA ARG A 21 106.97 25.35 8.77
C ARG A 21 106.17 25.23 10.06
N ASN A 22 104.91 25.67 10.07
CA ASN A 22 104.06 25.61 11.26
C ASN A 22 103.41 24.23 11.49
N VAL A 23 103.44 23.33 10.51
CA VAL A 23 102.80 22.00 10.56
C VAL A 23 103.86 20.89 10.76
N GLN A 24 105.13 21.20 10.50
CA GLN A 24 106.27 20.28 10.63
C GLN A 24 106.50 19.76 12.05
N SER A 25 106.15 20.51 13.10
CA SER A 25 106.22 20.03 14.49
C SER A 25 105.02 19.14 14.87
N VAL A 26 103.85 19.41 14.28
CA VAL A 26 102.59 18.72 14.60
C VAL A 26 102.51 17.34 13.95
N LEU A 27 103.11 17.17 12.76
CA LEU A 27 103.06 15.89 12.03
C LEU A 27 103.79 14.75 12.77
N PRO A 28 105.04 14.90 13.25
CA PRO A 28 105.72 13.85 14.02
C PRO A 28 104.99 13.48 15.31
N GLU A 29 104.39 14.46 15.99
CA GLU A 29 103.58 14.22 17.19
C GLU A 29 102.30 13.45 16.84
N SER A 30 101.62 13.83 15.75
CA SER A 30 100.39 13.17 15.30
C SER A 30 100.66 11.72 14.86
N PHE A 31 101.71 11.49 14.07
CA PHE A 31 102.12 10.14 13.68
C PHE A 31 102.64 9.33 14.88
N GLY A 32 103.32 9.96 15.84
CA GLY A 32 103.73 9.33 17.09
C GLY A 32 102.56 8.93 18.00
N LEU A 33 101.46 9.69 17.98
CA LEU A 33 100.22 9.30 18.66
C LEU A 33 99.56 8.11 17.97
N VAL A 34 99.45 8.13 16.64
CA VAL A 34 98.91 7.00 15.87
C VAL A 34 99.72 5.72 16.09
N ALA A 35 101.05 5.80 16.06
CA ALA A 35 101.91 4.65 16.33
C ALA A 35 101.70 4.09 17.75
N ARG A 36 101.55 4.95 18.76
CA ARG A 36 101.26 4.51 20.15
C ARG A 36 99.90 3.82 20.26
N VAL A 37 98.87 4.34 19.59
CA VAL A 37 97.54 3.71 19.56
C VAL A 37 97.61 2.34 18.90
N LEU A 38 98.32 2.21 17.78
CA LEU A 38 98.48 0.93 17.08
C LEU A 38 99.26 -0.10 17.92
N SER A 39 100.31 0.33 18.63
CA SER A 39 101.03 -0.55 19.55
C SER A 39 100.15 -1.01 20.72
N GLN A 40 99.32 -0.11 21.29
CA GLN A 40 98.37 -0.47 22.34
C GLN A 40 97.29 -1.43 21.83
N GLN A 41 96.78 -1.23 20.61
CA GLN A 41 95.83 -2.14 19.99
C GLN A 41 96.44 -3.52 19.75
N THR A 42 97.70 -3.59 19.33
CA THR A 42 98.42 -4.86 19.12
C THR A 42 98.53 -5.64 20.44
N GLN A 43 98.92 -4.97 21.53
CA GLN A 43 98.98 -5.60 22.86
C GLN A 43 97.61 -6.10 23.35
N LEU A 44 96.53 -5.37 23.04
CA LEU A 44 95.16 -5.78 23.37
C LEU A 44 94.75 -7.04 22.60
N ILE A 45 95.12 -7.11 21.32
CA ILE A 45 94.86 -8.29 20.48
C ILE A 45 95.62 -9.50 21.05
N ASP A 46 96.92 -9.36 21.34
CA ASP A 46 97.73 -10.44 21.93
C ASP A 46 97.14 -10.94 23.26
N THR A 47 96.64 -10.01 24.09
CA THR A 47 95.99 -10.35 25.37
C THR A 47 94.67 -11.10 25.17
N LEU A 48 93.89 -10.73 24.15
CA LEU A 48 92.63 -11.41 23.81
C LEU A 48 92.89 -12.80 23.23
N GLU A 49 93.89 -12.95 22.36
CA GLU A 49 94.30 -14.23 21.81
C GLU A 49 94.73 -15.20 22.91
N HIS A 50 95.54 -14.74 23.87
CA HIS A 50 95.95 -15.58 25.00
C HIS A 50 94.77 -16.00 25.89
N ARG A 51 93.76 -15.13 26.08
CA ARG A 51 92.55 -15.48 26.83
C ARG A 51 91.67 -16.48 26.09
N VAL A 52 91.60 -16.39 24.76
CA VAL A 52 90.87 -17.37 23.93
C VAL A 52 91.56 -18.73 24.02
N GLU A 53 92.89 -18.79 23.89
CA GLU A 53 93.61 -20.05 24.05
C GLU A 53 93.47 -20.66 25.45
N GLU A 54 93.44 -19.84 26.50
CA GLU A 54 93.22 -20.30 27.88
C GLU A 54 91.80 -20.83 28.10
N LEU A 55 90.80 -20.21 27.46
CA LEU A 55 89.41 -20.71 27.44
C LEU A 55 89.29 -22.02 26.64
N GLU A 56 90.00 -22.16 25.54
CA GLU A 56 90.04 -23.41 24.77
C GLU A 56 90.72 -24.54 25.54
N ARG A 57 91.79 -24.24 26.29
CA ARG A 57 92.48 -25.24 27.14
C ARG A 57 91.67 -25.65 28.38
N THR A 58 90.81 -24.76 28.90
CA THR A 58 89.94 -25.06 30.06
C THR A 58 88.58 -25.63 29.65
N SER A 59 88.21 -25.52 28.37
CA SER A 59 87.08 -26.21 27.75
C SER A 59 87.39 -27.70 27.57
N SER A 60 87.46 -28.43 28.69
CA SER A 60 87.34 -29.87 28.65
C SER A 60 85.96 -30.20 28.10
N TYR A 61 85.93 -30.81 26.90
CA TYR A 61 84.73 -31.14 26.12
C TYR A 61 83.63 -31.80 26.97
N ASP A 62 84.02 -32.54 28.02
CA ASP A 62 83.11 -33.23 28.94
C ASP A 62 82.33 -32.29 29.88
N HIS A 63 82.90 -31.14 30.27
CA HIS A 63 82.22 -30.18 31.14
C HIS A 63 81.21 -29.32 30.38
N ALA A 64 81.52 -28.97 29.13
CA ALA A 64 80.60 -28.25 28.26
C ALA A 64 79.36 -29.09 27.92
N ALA A 65 79.56 -30.37 27.56
CA ALA A 65 78.46 -31.30 27.28
C ALA A 65 77.54 -31.51 28.50
N ALA A 66 78.12 -31.66 29.71
CA ALA A 66 77.35 -31.81 30.94
C ALA A 66 76.55 -30.54 31.31
N LEU A 67 77.08 -29.36 31.01
CA LEU A 67 76.39 -28.09 31.23
C LEU A 67 75.25 -27.90 30.22
N GLU A 68 75.47 -28.22 28.95
CA GLU A 68 74.45 -28.20 27.90
C GLU A 68 73.30 -29.16 28.23
N GLU A 69 73.58 -30.37 28.69
CA GLU A 69 72.54 -31.33 29.10
C GLU A 69 71.75 -30.83 30.31
N ARG A 70 72.40 -30.18 31.29
CA ARG A 70 71.71 -29.55 32.43
C ARG A 70 70.82 -28.39 32.00
N VAL A 71 71.30 -27.53 31.11
CA VAL A 71 70.50 -26.41 30.58
C VAL A 71 69.32 -26.92 29.77
N TYR A 72 69.53 -27.94 28.93
CA TYR A 72 68.47 -28.56 28.14
C TYR A 72 67.41 -29.22 29.02
N THR A 73 67.82 -29.96 30.05
CA THR A 73 66.89 -30.60 30.99
C THR A 73 66.12 -29.58 31.82
N ASP A 74 66.74 -28.49 32.29
CA ASP A 74 66.03 -27.43 33.00
C ASP A 74 65.07 -26.66 32.08
N ALA A 75 65.49 -26.33 30.86
CA ALA A 75 64.62 -25.72 29.85
C ALA A 75 63.40 -26.60 29.54
N LYS A 76 63.61 -27.92 29.38
CA LYS A 76 62.52 -28.89 29.18
C LYS A 76 61.55 -28.93 30.37
N ARG A 77 62.05 -28.89 31.61
CA ARG A 77 61.21 -28.83 32.83
C ARG A 77 60.44 -27.52 32.93
N ARG A 78 61.06 -26.38 32.59
CA ARG A 78 60.38 -25.07 32.56
C ARG A 78 59.29 -25.04 31.50
N MET A 79 59.57 -25.53 30.29
CA MET A 79 58.57 -25.65 29.23
C MET A 79 57.40 -26.57 29.64
N ALA A 80 57.67 -27.69 30.32
CA ALA A 80 56.63 -28.58 30.81
C ALA A 80 55.73 -27.89 31.87
N ARG A 81 56.32 -27.12 32.80
CA ARG A 81 55.58 -26.32 33.79
C ARG A 81 54.71 -25.25 33.12
N LEU A 82 55.29 -24.48 32.20
CA LEU A 82 54.57 -23.44 31.46
C LEU A 82 53.42 -24.03 30.63
N ARG A 83 53.61 -25.17 29.97
CA ARG A 83 52.54 -25.86 29.24
C ARG A 83 51.41 -26.29 30.17
N LYS A 84 51.73 -26.81 31.35
CA LYS A 84 50.73 -27.22 32.34
C LYS A 84 49.95 -26.01 32.89
N GLU A 85 50.63 -24.91 33.21
CA GLU A 85 49.99 -23.67 33.66
C GLU A 85 49.12 -23.05 32.57
N LEU A 86 49.59 -23.05 31.32
CA LEU A 86 48.82 -22.56 30.19
C LEU A 86 47.57 -23.41 29.96
N SER A 87 47.68 -24.74 30.01
CA SER A 87 46.53 -25.65 29.90
C SER A 87 45.50 -25.38 30.99
N ALA A 88 45.94 -25.26 32.25
CA ALA A 88 45.06 -24.98 33.37
C ALA A 88 44.34 -23.63 33.23
N LYS A 89 45.04 -22.58 32.75
CA LYS A 89 44.42 -21.26 32.48
C LYS A 89 43.43 -21.32 31.32
N VAL A 90 43.72 -22.08 30.27
CA VAL A 90 42.81 -22.26 29.13
C VAL A 90 41.56 -23.04 29.55
N GLU A 91 41.69 -24.09 30.36
CA GLU A 91 40.56 -24.83 30.91
C GLU A 91 39.69 -23.96 31.84
N GLN A 92 40.32 -23.13 32.68
CA GLN A 92 39.62 -22.16 33.52
C GLN A 92 38.85 -21.14 32.68
N GLN A 93 39.48 -20.56 31.65
CA GLN A 93 38.81 -19.64 30.73
C GLN A 93 37.66 -20.32 29.99
N HIS A 94 37.85 -21.56 29.52
CA HIS A 94 36.79 -22.32 28.87
C HIS A 94 35.60 -22.52 29.80
N SER A 95 35.85 -22.84 31.08
CA SER A 95 34.79 -23.02 32.09
C SER A 95 34.03 -21.72 32.35
N MET A 96 34.72 -20.58 32.45
CA MET A 96 34.07 -19.26 32.58
C MET A 96 33.23 -18.88 31.35
N ILE A 97 33.71 -19.20 30.15
CA ILE A 97 32.97 -18.97 28.91
C ILE A 97 31.70 -19.82 28.87
N GLN A 98 31.78 -21.10 29.27
CA GLN A 98 30.60 -21.98 29.32
C GLN A 98 29.57 -21.48 30.35
N GLN A 99 30.02 -21.06 31.53
CA GLN A 99 29.13 -20.50 32.55
C GLN A 99 28.45 -19.20 32.07
N THR A 100 29.21 -18.30 31.44
CA THR A 100 28.66 -17.06 30.86
C THR A 100 27.65 -17.37 29.76
N LYS A 101 27.91 -18.40 28.95
CA LYS A 101 26.98 -18.85 27.90
C LYS A 101 25.68 -19.38 28.49
N THR A 102 25.72 -20.20 29.54
CA THR A 102 24.51 -20.70 30.21
C THR A 102 23.72 -19.58 30.90
N ASP A 103 24.41 -18.60 31.49
CA ASP A 103 23.78 -17.43 32.12
C ASP A 103 23.09 -16.53 31.08
N LEU A 104 23.69 -16.38 29.89
CA LEU A 104 23.06 -15.65 28.79
C LEU A 104 21.84 -16.40 28.23
N GLN A 105 21.94 -17.72 28.05
CA GLN A 105 20.81 -18.54 27.58
C GLN A 105 19.62 -18.51 28.54
N THR A 106 19.87 -18.58 29.84
CA THR A 106 18.79 -18.50 30.84
C THR A 106 18.13 -17.12 30.88
N LYS A 107 18.91 -16.03 30.73
CA LYS A 107 18.35 -14.68 30.61
C LYS A 107 17.53 -14.50 29.35
N ASP A 108 17.99 -15.03 28.22
CA ASP A 108 17.27 -14.96 26.95
C ASP A 108 15.92 -15.68 27.04
N GLN A 109 15.91 -16.88 27.63
CA GLN A 109 14.67 -17.61 27.91
C GLN A 109 13.72 -16.83 28.83
N GLN A 110 14.24 -16.17 29.88
CA GLN A 110 13.42 -15.34 30.77
C GLN A 110 12.81 -14.14 30.04
N PHE A 111 13.58 -13.45 29.19
CA PHE A 111 13.06 -12.35 28.38
C PHE A 111 12.00 -12.82 27.40
N GLN A 112 12.20 -13.98 26.78
CA GLN A 112 11.24 -14.57 25.85
C GLN A 112 9.94 -14.98 26.57
N ASP A 113 10.03 -15.55 27.76
CA ASP A 113 8.86 -15.87 28.59
C ASP A 113 8.12 -14.61 29.06
N GLU A 114 8.83 -13.53 29.42
CA GLU A 114 8.20 -12.24 29.78
C GLU A 114 7.54 -11.57 28.57
N ALA A 115 8.19 -11.60 27.40
CA ALA A 115 7.64 -11.11 26.15
C ALA A 115 6.37 -11.88 25.76
N ASN A 116 6.39 -13.21 25.86
CA ASN A 116 5.22 -14.06 25.61
C ASN A 116 4.07 -13.74 26.57
N LYS A 117 4.35 -13.55 27.87
CA LYS A 117 3.32 -13.13 28.85
C LYS A 117 2.70 -11.78 28.50
N LYS A 118 3.51 -10.80 28.10
CA LYS A 118 3.01 -9.47 27.67
C LYS A 118 2.22 -9.55 26.38
N PHE A 119 2.64 -10.40 25.44
CA PHE A 119 1.95 -10.63 24.18
C PHE A 119 0.56 -11.25 24.43
N VAL A 120 0.47 -12.31 25.23
CA VAL A 120 -0.81 -12.94 25.59
C VAL A 120 -1.74 -11.95 26.30
N LEU A 121 -1.22 -11.12 27.21
CA LEU A 121 -2.02 -10.09 27.89
C LEU A 121 -2.51 -9.02 26.92
N MET A 122 -1.66 -8.61 25.96
CA MET A 122 -2.04 -7.65 24.92
C MET A 122 -3.11 -8.24 23.99
N GLU A 123 -2.96 -9.49 23.56
CA GLU A 123 -3.92 -10.20 22.73
C GLU A 123 -5.29 -10.31 23.42
N GLN A 124 -5.31 -10.72 24.69
CA GLN A 124 -6.54 -10.75 25.50
C GLN A 124 -7.21 -9.37 25.61
N ASN A 125 -6.43 -8.31 25.82
CA ASN A 125 -6.95 -6.94 25.88
C ASN A 125 -7.51 -6.45 24.53
N VAL A 126 -6.90 -6.84 23.42
CA VAL A 126 -7.37 -6.48 22.07
C VAL A 126 -8.65 -7.25 21.76
N CYS A 127 -8.69 -8.55 21.99
CA CYS A 127 -9.89 -9.37 21.80
C CYS A 127 -11.06 -8.84 22.64
N PHE A 128 -10.85 -8.53 23.93
CA PHE A 128 -11.88 -7.95 24.78
C PHE A 128 -12.41 -6.61 24.25
N LYS A 129 -11.54 -5.74 23.72
CA LYS A 129 -11.95 -4.45 23.11
C LYS A 129 -12.74 -4.66 21.82
N ILE A 130 -12.36 -5.63 21.00
CA ILE A 130 -13.06 -5.98 19.76
C ILE A 130 -14.44 -6.54 20.09
N ASP A 131 -14.54 -7.49 21.01
CA ASP A 131 -15.81 -8.08 21.44
C ASP A 131 -16.75 -7.04 22.01
N LYS A 132 -16.24 -6.10 22.82
CA LYS A 132 -17.01 -4.98 23.34
C LYS A 132 -17.57 -4.09 22.21
N ARG A 133 -16.72 -3.69 21.25
CA ARG A 133 -17.14 -2.86 20.11
C ARG A 133 -18.11 -3.59 19.20
N LEU A 134 -17.92 -4.88 18.99
CA LEU A 134 -18.82 -5.71 18.20
C LEU A 134 -20.18 -5.84 18.88
N GLY A 135 -20.21 -6.01 20.21
CA GLY A 135 -21.43 -5.97 21.01
C GLY A 135 -22.18 -4.65 20.89
N GLU A 136 -21.48 -3.52 21.00
CA GLU A 136 -22.04 -2.18 20.81
C GLU A 136 -22.60 -2.00 19.37
N PHE A 137 -21.88 -2.47 18.36
CA PHE A 137 -22.32 -2.41 16.96
C PHE A 137 -23.58 -3.26 16.71
N ILE A 138 -23.63 -4.48 17.24
CA ILE A 138 -24.81 -5.36 17.14
C ILE A 138 -26.01 -4.71 17.84
N GLN A 139 -25.81 -4.11 19.01
CA GLN A 139 -26.87 -3.42 19.74
C GLN A 139 -27.40 -2.20 18.97
N ASN A 140 -26.51 -1.38 18.41
CA ASN A 140 -26.88 -0.23 17.58
C ASN A 140 -27.63 -0.65 16.32
N THR A 141 -27.16 -1.68 15.62
CA THR A 141 -27.81 -2.21 14.41
C THR A 141 -29.20 -2.75 14.73
N ARG A 142 -29.35 -3.46 15.85
CA ARG A 142 -30.65 -3.96 16.31
C ARG A 142 -31.61 -2.83 16.66
N GLN A 143 -31.11 -1.74 17.26
CA GLN A 143 -31.93 -0.58 17.55
C GLN A 143 -32.39 0.12 16.26
N HIS A 144 -31.48 0.32 15.31
CA HIS A 144 -31.80 0.90 14.01
C HIS A 144 -32.88 0.11 13.27
N PHE A 145 -32.82 -1.23 13.27
CA PHE A 145 -33.88 -2.05 12.67
C PHE A 145 -35.23 -1.89 13.38
N LYS A 146 -35.25 -1.75 14.72
CA LYS A 146 -36.50 -1.47 15.45
C LYS A 146 -37.08 -0.11 15.08
N ASP A 147 -36.23 0.89 14.94
CA ASP A 147 -36.64 2.25 14.57
C ASP A 147 -37.22 2.27 13.15
N GLN A 148 -36.57 1.59 12.19
CA GLN A 148 -37.10 1.42 10.83
C GLN A 148 -38.41 0.64 10.79
N GLU A 149 -38.57 -0.40 11.62
CA GLU A 149 -39.82 -1.13 11.72
C GLU A 149 -40.96 -0.26 12.26
N GLN A 150 -40.68 0.62 13.24
CA GLN A 150 -41.64 1.60 13.74
C GLN A 150 -41.99 2.66 12.69
N GLU A 151 -41.02 3.12 11.91
CA GLU A 151 -41.23 4.06 10.81
C GLU A 151 -42.13 3.44 9.72
N LEU A 152 -41.87 2.18 9.34
CA LEU A 152 -42.71 1.44 8.40
C LEU A 152 -44.14 1.22 8.92
N LYS A 153 -44.30 0.93 10.21
CA LYS A 153 -45.64 0.84 10.84
C LYS A 153 -46.36 2.18 10.78
N SER A 154 -45.66 3.28 11.05
CA SER A 154 -46.22 4.64 11.00
C SER A 154 -46.62 5.04 9.58
N MET A 155 -45.80 4.71 8.58
CA MET A 155 -46.14 4.91 7.16
C MET A 155 -47.35 4.07 6.74
N ARG A 156 -47.48 2.83 7.22
CA ARG A 156 -48.63 1.98 6.90
C ARG A 156 -49.93 2.55 7.47
N MET A 157 -49.91 3.01 8.72
CA MET A 157 -51.06 3.69 9.35
C MET A 157 -51.46 4.94 8.57
N LEU A 158 -50.50 5.79 8.19
CA LEU A 158 -50.76 6.99 7.39
C LEU A 158 -51.33 6.66 6.00
N GLY A 159 -50.87 5.56 5.39
CA GLY A 159 -51.38 5.07 4.11
C GLY A 159 -52.83 4.56 4.20
N GLU A 160 -53.16 3.84 5.29
CA GLU A 160 -54.52 3.39 5.57
C GLU A 160 -55.48 4.56 5.77
N ASP A 161 -55.09 5.57 6.56
CA ASP A 161 -55.89 6.79 6.78
C ASP A 161 -56.14 7.56 5.48
N LYS A 162 -55.11 7.73 4.63
CA LYS A 162 -55.27 8.37 3.31
C LYS A 162 -56.18 7.57 2.38
N MET A 163 -56.12 6.24 2.41
CA MET A 163 -57.01 5.39 1.63
C MET A 163 -58.46 5.48 2.12
N VAL A 164 -58.68 5.53 3.43
CA VAL A 164 -60.02 5.75 4.02
C VAL A 164 -60.57 7.11 3.61
N GLN A 165 -59.74 8.16 3.66
CA GLN A 165 -60.15 9.50 3.23
C GLN A 165 -60.48 9.56 1.74
N MET A 166 -59.67 8.92 0.89
CA MET A 166 -59.94 8.84 -0.55
C MET A 166 -61.24 8.08 -0.85
N ARG A 167 -61.55 7.01 -0.10
CA ARG A 167 -62.83 6.30 -0.21
C ARG A 167 -64.01 7.18 0.17
N LEU A 168 -63.89 7.95 1.25
CA LEU A 168 -64.90 8.94 1.66
C LEU A 168 -65.13 10.01 0.60
N GLU A 169 -64.07 10.56 0.00
CA GLU A 169 -64.17 11.54 -1.09
C GLU A 169 -64.85 10.96 -2.35
N ILE A 170 -64.56 9.70 -2.68
CA ILE A 170 -65.22 9.02 -3.81
C ILE A 170 -66.70 8.82 -3.53
N VAL A 171 -67.07 8.35 -2.33
CA VAL A 171 -68.47 8.17 -1.93
C VAL A 171 -69.21 9.50 -2.00
N GLN A 172 -68.64 10.58 -1.45
CA GLN A 172 -69.23 11.92 -1.51
C GLN A 172 -69.45 12.39 -2.96
N LYS A 173 -68.47 12.19 -3.85
CA LYS A 173 -68.60 12.56 -5.26
C LYS A 173 -69.69 11.76 -5.97
N VAL A 174 -69.86 10.49 -5.62
CA VAL A 174 -70.94 9.65 -6.17
C VAL A 174 -72.30 10.18 -5.70
N GLU A 175 -72.46 10.47 -4.42
CA GLU A 175 -73.70 11.05 -3.86
C GLU A 175 -74.04 12.41 -4.49
N ASP A 176 -73.04 13.26 -4.72
CA ASP A 176 -73.21 14.55 -5.39
C ASP A 176 -73.66 14.37 -6.86
N LEU A 177 -73.10 13.38 -7.56
CA LEU A 177 -73.48 13.06 -8.93
C LEU A 177 -74.89 12.47 -9.02
N GLU A 178 -75.26 11.58 -8.10
CA GLU A 178 -76.61 11.03 -7.99
C GLU A 178 -77.63 12.14 -7.71
N SER A 179 -77.30 13.07 -6.81
CA SER A 179 -78.15 14.24 -6.51
C SER A 179 -78.34 15.13 -7.73
N LYS A 180 -77.26 15.42 -8.48
CA LYS A 180 -77.34 16.18 -9.74
C LYS A 180 -78.13 15.46 -10.82
N LEU A 181 -78.00 14.14 -10.90
CA LEU A 181 -78.78 13.33 -11.85
C LEU A 181 -80.27 13.41 -11.51
N MET A 182 -80.64 13.20 -10.24
CA MET A 182 -82.02 13.34 -9.76
C MET A 182 -82.59 14.74 -10.01
N GLU A 183 -81.79 15.78 -9.82
CA GLU A 183 -82.21 17.16 -10.11
C GLU A 183 -82.41 17.37 -11.62
N SER A 184 -81.53 16.83 -12.47
CA SER A 184 -81.67 16.90 -13.93
C SER A 184 -82.88 16.12 -14.44
N GLU A 185 -83.17 14.96 -13.84
CA GLU A 185 -84.34 14.13 -14.15
C GLU A 185 -85.63 14.84 -13.73
N ALA A 186 -85.66 15.47 -12.55
CA ALA A 186 -86.78 16.27 -12.09
C ALA A 186 -87.02 17.49 -13.00
N ARG A 187 -85.97 18.18 -13.44
CA ARG A 187 -86.07 19.28 -14.42
C ARG A 187 -86.61 18.76 -15.76
N ARG A 188 -86.13 17.61 -16.25
CA ARG A 188 -86.60 17.00 -17.49
C ARG A 188 -88.07 16.61 -17.40
N GLN A 189 -88.50 15.99 -16.29
CA GLN A 189 -89.90 15.67 -16.04
C GLN A 189 -90.78 16.92 -15.96
N GLY A 190 -90.30 17.99 -15.30
CA GLY A 190 -90.98 19.29 -15.26
C GLY A 190 -91.13 19.94 -16.62
N GLN A 191 -90.10 19.88 -17.47
CA GLN A 191 -90.12 20.39 -18.84
C GLN A 191 -91.06 19.57 -19.73
N VAL A 192 -91.06 18.24 -19.63
CA VAL A 192 -91.99 17.36 -20.36
C VAL A 192 -93.43 17.64 -19.93
N ALA A 193 -93.68 17.83 -18.63
CA ALA A 193 -95.01 18.19 -18.13
C ALA A 193 -95.46 19.58 -18.61
N ALA A 194 -94.55 20.56 -18.68
CA ALA A 194 -94.84 21.88 -19.20
C ALA A 194 -95.17 21.85 -20.71
N VAL A 195 -94.41 21.08 -21.50
CA VAL A 195 -94.67 20.88 -22.94
C VAL A 195 -96.00 20.15 -23.16
N MET A 196 -96.33 19.11 -22.37
CA MET A 196 -97.64 18.46 -22.42
C MET A 196 -98.79 19.41 -22.06
N LYS A 197 -98.57 20.36 -21.14
CA LYS A 197 -99.58 21.37 -20.73
C LYS A 197 -99.79 22.47 -21.78
N VAL A 198 -98.78 22.76 -22.59
CA VAL A 198 -98.88 23.67 -23.75
C VAL A 198 -99.58 22.97 -24.92
N ILE A 199 -99.32 21.68 -25.16
CA ILE A 199 -99.99 20.89 -26.20
C ILE A 199 -101.47 20.66 -25.87
N SER A 200 -101.84 20.52 -24.60
CA SER A 200 -103.24 20.33 -24.17
C SER A 200 -104.06 21.64 -24.06
N LYS A 201 -103.46 22.81 -24.27
CA LYS A 201 -104.15 24.12 -24.30
C LYS A 201 -104.24 24.76 -25.67
N ALA A 202 -103.67 24.16 -26.72
CA ALA A 202 -103.71 24.67 -28.09
C ALA A 202 -104.67 23.85 -28.95
N THR A 203 -105.96 24.06 -28.73
CA THR A 203 -107.06 24.00 -29.73
C THR A 203 -108.26 24.72 -29.08
N PRO A 204 -108.98 25.60 -29.78
CA PRO A 204 -109.26 25.54 -31.20
C PRO A 204 -108.78 26.73 -32.04
N GLU A 205 -108.62 26.39 -33.31
CA GLU A 205 -108.89 27.21 -34.50
C GLU A 205 -108.10 28.50 -34.77
N ASN A 206 -107.50 28.45 -35.96
CA ASN A 206 -107.12 29.54 -36.85
C ASN A 206 -105.76 30.22 -36.63
N SER A 207 -104.96 30.05 -37.70
CA SER A 207 -103.94 30.95 -38.22
C SER A 207 -102.77 31.29 -37.28
N HIS A 208 -101.66 30.58 -37.46
CA HIS A 208 -100.36 31.19 -37.84
C HIS A 208 -99.35 30.07 -38.11
N GLU A 209 -99.27 29.66 -39.38
CA GLU A 209 -98.43 28.57 -39.90
C GLU A 209 -96.93 28.98 -40.06
N GLY A 210 -96.55 30.19 -39.65
CA GLY A 210 -95.21 30.75 -39.84
C GLY A 210 -94.21 30.40 -38.73
N ASP A 211 -94.62 30.49 -37.45
CA ASP A 211 -93.68 30.36 -36.31
C ASP A 211 -93.49 28.92 -35.84
N THR A 212 -94.46 28.03 -36.09
CA THR A 212 -94.31 26.59 -35.80
C THR A 212 -93.28 25.93 -36.70
N ASN A 213 -93.01 26.49 -37.88
CA ASN A 213 -92.00 25.99 -38.81
C ASN A 213 -90.58 26.42 -38.40
N ALA A 214 -90.43 27.58 -37.75
CA ALA A 214 -89.16 28.02 -37.17
C ALA A 214 -88.78 27.16 -35.95
N PHE A 215 -89.71 26.95 -35.02
CA PHE A 215 -89.48 26.04 -33.89
C PHE A 215 -89.27 24.59 -34.31
N ARG A 216 -89.94 24.11 -35.37
CA ARG A 216 -89.68 22.77 -35.93
C ARG A 216 -88.29 22.67 -36.57
N LYS A 217 -87.80 23.74 -37.21
CA LYS A 217 -86.43 23.80 -37.75
C LYS A 217 -85.37 23.84 -36.66
N ASP A 218 -85.60 24.61 -35.59
CA ASP A 218 -84.66 24.71 -34.48
C ASP A 218 -84.66 23.42 -33.65
N LEU A 219 -85.81 22.78 -33.44
CA LEU A 219 -85.90 21.47 -32.80
C LEU A 219 -85.24 20.38 -33.67
N ALA A 220 -85.39 20.44 -35.00
CA ALA A 220 -84.70 19.54 -35.90
C ALA A 220 -83.17 19.76 -35.89
N ARG A 221 -82.70 21.00 -35.76
CA ARG A 221 -81.27 21.31 -35.58
C ARG A 221 -80.73 20.78 -34.26
N VAL A 222 -81.44 21.02 -33.16
CA VAL A 222 -81.02 20.50 -31.85
C VAL A 222 -81.04 18.97 -31.84
N SER A 223 -82.02 18.34 -32.50
CA SER A 223 -82.06 16.88 -32.65
C SER A 223 -80.87 16.36 -33.47
N LEU A 224 -80.49 17.07 -34.54
CA LEU A 224 -79.32 16.73 -35.35
C LEU A 224 -78.02 16.90 -34.56
N ASP A 225 -77.88 17.98 -33.79
CA ASP A 225 -76.69 18.24 -32.98
C ASP A 225 -76.55 17.22 -31.84
N VAL A 226 -77.67 16.78 -31.26
CA VAL A 226 -77.71 15.71 -30.26
C VAL A 226 -77.35 14.36 -30.89
N GLU A 227 -77.92 14.01 -32.05
CA GLU A 227 -77.54 12.80 -32.79
C GLU A 227 -76.05 12.82 -33.20
N GLU A 228 -75.50 13.97 -33.58
CA GLU A 228 -74.08 14.13 -33.91
C GLU A 228 -73.18 14.03 -32.66
N ALA A 229 -73.64 14.54 -31.52
CA ALA A 229 -72.94 14.40 -30.24
C ALA A 229 -72.97 12.94 -29.74
N GLU A 230 -74.12 12.26 -29.84
CA GLU A 230 -74.27 10.83 -29.51
C GLU A 230 -73.39 9.98 -30.43
N ALA A 231 -73.41 10.22 -31.75
CA ALA A 231 -72.56 9.51 -32.71
C ALA A 231 -71.06 9.73 -32.44
N ARG A 232 -70.65 10.93 -32.01
CA ARG A 232 -69.25 11.21 -31.61
C ARG A 232 -68.86 10.44 -30.35
N ILE A 233 -69.73 10.38 -29.34
CA ILE A 233 -69.51 9.61 -28.12
C ILE A 233 -69.45 8.11 -28.44
N ASP A 234 -70.35 7.60 -29.28
CA ASP A 234 -70.36 6.20 -29.71
C ASP A 234 -69.11 5.86 -30.52
N CYS A 235 -68.62 6.77 -31.38
CA CYS A 235 -67.35 6.59 -32.08
C CYS A 235 -66.15 6.53 -31.11
N GLN A 236 -66.13 7.38 -30.07
CA GLN A 236 -65.07 7.36 -29.05
C GLN A 236 -65.14 6.08 -28.20
N ILE A 237 -66.33 5.64 -27.80
CA ILE A 237 -66.53 4.39 -27.07
C ILE A 237 -66.14 3.19 -27.94
N ALA A 238 -66.49 3.20 -29.23
CA ALA A 238 -66.09 2.17 -30.18
C ALA A 238 -64.57 2.13 -30.37
N ALA A 239 -63.91 3.29 -30.51
CA ALA A 239 -62.45 3.39 -30.60
C ALA A 239 -61.75 2.88 -29.34
N MET A 240 -62.21 3.28 -28.14
CA MET A 240 -61.68 2.77 -26.87
C MET A 240 -61.94 1.27 -26.70
N ARG A 241 -63.12 0.77 -27.08
CA ARG A 241 -63.41 -0.67 -27.09
C ARG A 241 -62.51 -1.39 -28.06
N GLN A 242 -62.20 -0.80 -29.21
CA GLN A 242 -61.31 -1.39 -30.20
C GLN A 242 -59.86 -1.39 -29.70
N GLU A 243 -59.35 -0.31 -29.12
CA GLU A 243 -58.02 -0.26 -28.51
C GLU A 243 -57.89 -1.25 -27.35
N PHE A 244 -58.90 -1.32 -26.48
CA PHE A 244 -58.96 -2.31 -25.41
C PHE A 244 -59.04 -3.74 -25.97
N THR A 245 -59.85 -3.97 -27.01
CA THR A 245 -59.98 -5.27 -27.70
C THR A 245 -58.69 -5.64 -28.45
N MET A 246 -57.93 -4.68 -28.97
CA MET A 246 -56.63 -4.91 -29.58
C MET A 246 -55.55 -5.14 -28.52
N ALA A 247 -55.59 -4.45 -27.39
CA ALA A 247 -54.66 -4.66 -26.28
C ALA A 247 -54.90 -6.00 -25.57
N VAL A 248 -56.16 -6.38 -25.36
CA VAL A 248 -56.57 -7.67 -24.80
C VAL A 248 -56.46 -8.77 -25.85
N GLY A 249 -56.81 -8.51 -27.11
CA GLY A 249 -56.70 -9.48 -28.22
C GLY A 249 -55.26 -9.77 -28.64
N LYS A 250 -54.33 -8.82 -28.47
CA LYS A 250 -52.88 -9.07 -28.63
C LYS A 250 -52.23 -9.77 -27.44
N LYS A 251 -52.89 -9.87 -26.28
CA LYS A 251 -52.30 -10.48 -25.08
C LYS A 251 -53.01 -11.71 -24.53
N LEU A 252 -54.28 -11.94 -24.85
CA LEU A 252 -55.05 -13.09 -24.35
C LEU A 252 -56.18 -13.42 -25.34
N CYS A 253 -55.95 -14.38 -26.25
CA CYS A 253 -57.02 -15.00 -27.01
C CYS A 253 -57.92 -15.81 -26.06
N LYS A 254 -58.92 -15.14 -25.46
CA LYS A 254 -59.93 -15.75 -24.58
C LYS A 254 -60.67 -16.93 -25.23
N SER A 255 -60.81 -16.95 -26.55
CA SER A 255 -61.43 -18.06 -27.28
C SER A 255 -60.55 -19.31 -27.36
N GLU A 256 -59.23 -19.18 -27.22
CA GLU A 256 -58.28 -20.30 -27.26
C GLU A 256 -58.04 -20.88 -25.88
N ILE A 257 -57.99 -20.03 -24.83
CA ILE A 257 -57.96 -20.49 -23.44
C ILE A 257 -59.26 -21.22 -23.08
N ALA A 258 -60.41 -20.76 -23.55
CA ALA A 258 -61.69 -21.45 -23.36
C ALA A 258 -61.78 -22.78 -24.16
N LYS A 259 -61.14 -22.89 -25.33
CA LYS A 259 -61.05 -24.15 -26.10
C LYS A 259 -60.04 -25.14 -25.52
N LEU A 260 -58.94 -24.66 -24.93
CA LEU A 260 -57.94 -25.46 -24.22
C LEU A 260 -58.40 -25.92 -22.83
N LEU A 261 -59.24 -25.15 -22.14
CA LEU A 261 -59.82 -25.55 -20.86
C LEU A 261 -61.05 -26.45 -21.00
N SER A 262 -61.76 -26.42 -22.15
CA SER A 262 -62.95 -27.27 -22.39
C SER A 262 -62.64 -28.65 -22.97
N ARG A 263 -61.43 -28.88 -23.49
CA ARG A 263 -60.91 -30.22 -23.74
C ARG A 263 -59.95 -30.57 -22.62
N LYS A 264 -60.25 -31.62 -21.84
CA LYS A 264 -59.25 -32.30 -21.01
C LYS A 264 -58.12 -32.81 -21.93
N MET A 265 -57.16 -31.95 -22.21
CA MET A 265 -55.97 -32.24 -22.97
C MET A 265 -54.81 -32.15 -21.98
N ASP A 266 -54.02 -33.20 -21.88
CA ASP A 266 -52.88 -33.25 -20.97
C ASP A 266 -51.99 -32.02 -21.22
N ALA A 267 -51.56 -31.37 -20.14
CA ALA A 267 -50.81 -30.12 -20.20
C ALA A 267 -49.58 -30.23 -21.12
N MET A 268 -48.99 -31.42 -21.25
CA MET A 268 -47.89 -31.68 -22.20
C MET A 268 -48.26 -31.50 -23.67
N ASP A 269 -49.46 -31.90 -24.11
CA ASP A 269 -49.87 -31.77 -25.52
C ASP A 269 -50.19 -30.32 -25.88
N ALA A 270 -50.69 -29.54 -24.91
CA ALA A 270 -50.87 -28.10 -25.07
C ALA A 270 -49.52 -27.37 -25.23
N TRP A 271 -48.50 -27.74 -24.44
CA TRP A 271 -47.15 -27.19 -24.56
C TRP A 271 -46.46 -27.57 -25.88
N LYS A 272 -46.66 -28.80 -26.35
CA LYS A 272 -46.08 -29.29 -27.61
C LYS A 272 -46.66 -28.56 -28.84
N GLN A 273 -47.97 -28.33 -28.87
CA GLN A 273 -48.61 -27.58 -29.98
C GLN A 273 -48.33 -26.08 -29.95
N LEU A 274 -48.11 -25.50 -28.76
CA LEU A 274 -47.63 -24.11 -28.61
C LEU A 274 -46.19 -23.96 -29.13
N ALA A 275 -45.34 -24.94 -28.87
CA ALA A 275 -43.97 -24.97 -29.39
C ALA A 275 -43.90 -25.21 -30.90
N GLU A 276 -44.84 -25.97 -31.49
CA GLU A 276 -44.91 -26.20 -32.94
C GLU A 276 -45.54 -25.05 -33.75
N LYS A 277 -46.31 -24.16 -33.12
CA LYS A 277 -47.04 -23.07 -33.82
C LYS A 277 -46.60 -21.65 -33.49
N ALA A 278 -45.74 -21.45 -32.50
CA ALA A 278 -45.00 -20.21 -32.38
C ALA A 278 -44.02 -20.16 -33.56
N ASP A 279 -44.28 -19.31 -34.54
CA ASP A 279 -43.38 -19.04 -35.66
C ASP A 279 -42.03 -18.60 -35.08
N SER A 280 -41.11 -19.57 -34.93
CA SER A 280 -39.90 -19.42 -34.10
C SER A 280 -39.05 -18.24 -34.59
N THR A 281 -39.15 -17.96 -35.89
CA THR A 281 -38.53 -16.81 -36.56
C THR A 281 -39.04 -15.47 -36.02
N ARG A 282 -40.36 -15.32 -35.79
CA ARG A 282 -40.96 -14.07 -35.29
C ARG A 282 -40.74 -13.88 -33.80
N VAL A 283 -40.68 -14.97 -33.03
CA VAL A 283 -40.31 -14.92 -31.61
C VAL A 283 -38.82 -14.58 -31.46
N GLU A 284 -37.96 -15.14 -32.30
CA GLU A 284 -36.53 -14.79 -32.37
C GLU A 284 -36.31 -13.35 -32.83
N GLU A 285 -37.07 -12.82 -33.79
CA GLU A 285 -36.99 -11.41 -34.21
C GLU A 285 -37.41 -10.45 -33.09
N VAL A 286 -38.49 -10.77 -32.36
CA VAL A 286 -38.95 -9.95 -31.22
C VAL A 286 -37.98 -10.05 -30.05
N ALA A 287 -37.41 -11.23 -29.79
CA ALA A 287 -36.40 -11.43 -28.76
C ALA A 287 -35.09 -10.70 -29.10
N SER A 288 -34.67 -10.74 -30.36
CA SER A 288 -33.46 -10.06 -30.85
C SER A 288 -33.63 -8.54 -30.81
N SER A 289 -34.77 -8.02 -31.26
CA SER A 289 -35.05 -6.57 -31.19
C SER A 289 -35.21 -6.06 -29.75
N LEU A 290 -35.73 -6.88 -28.83
CA LEU A 290 -35.75 -6.56 -27.39
C LEU A 290 -34.34 -6.58 -26.79
N MET A 291 -33.51 -7.58 -27.13
CA MET A 291 -32.11 -7.65 -26.68
C MET A 291 -31.31 -6.46 -27.19
N ASP A 292 -31.45 -6.08 -28.46
CA ASP A 292 -30.82 -4.88 -29.03
C ASP A 292 -31.26 -3.60 -28.32
N TRP A 293 -32.54 -3.49 -27.96
CA TRP A 293 -33.05 -2.33 -27.23
C TRP A 293 -32.50 -2.26 -25.80
N ILE A 294 -32.45 -3.40 -25.09
CA ILE A 294 -31.86 -3.50 -23.75
C ILE A 294 -30.37 -3.18 -23.80
N GLN A 295 -29.64 -3.72 -24.79
CA GLN A 295 -28.21 -3.49 -25.02
C GLN A 295 -27.93 -2.00 -25.23
N ARG A 296 -28.65 -1.33 -26.15
CA ARG A 296 -28.50 0.12 -26.38
C ARG A 296 -28.86 0.95 -25.16
N HIS A 297 -29.85 0.53 -24.37
CA HIS A 297 -30.21 1.24 -23.15
C HIS A 297 -29.14 1.06 -22.05
N GLN A 298 -28.51 -0.12 -21.97
CA GLN A 298 -27.39 -0.37 -21.07
C GLN A 298 -26.14 0.41 -21.49
N GLU A 299 -25.81 0.47 -22.78
CA GLU A 299 -24.71 1.28 -23.32
C GLU A 299 -24.92 2.79 -23.06
N SER A 300 -26.15 3.27 -23.18
CA SER A 300 -26.49 4.66 -22.85
C SER A 300 -26.33 4.97 -21.36
N THR A 301 -26.82 4.08 -20.48
CA THR A 301 -26.76 4.31 -19.02
C THR A 301 -25.35 4.15 -18.48
N THR A 302 -24.54 3.25 -19.04
CA THR A 302 -23.11 3.13 -18.71
C THR A 302 -22.33 4.38 -19.14
N GLY A 303 -22.59 4.92 -20.34
CA GLY A 303 -21.99 6.19 -20.77
C GLY A 303 -22.33 7.39 -19.87
N ASP A 304 -23.55 7.46 -19.34
CA ASP A 304 -23.95 8.50 -18.38
C ASP A 304 -23.28 8.32 -17.01
N VAL A 305 -23.09 7.08 -16.55
CA VAL A 305 -22.36 6.76 -15.32
C VAL A 305 -20.88 7.10 -15.44
N ASP A 306 -20.25 6.83 -16.58
CA ASP A 306 -18.86 7.17 -16.83
C ASP A 306 -18.64 8.69 -16.89
N ARG A 307 -19.58 9.44 -17.49
CA ARG A 307 -19.58 10.91 -17.42
C ARG A 307 -19.69 11.43 -15.98
N LEU A 308 -20.56 10.83 -15.16
CA LEU A 308 -20.68 11.20 -13.74
C LEU A 308 -19.43 10.85 -12.94
N ARG A 309 -18.76 9.73 -13.25
CA ARG A 309 -17.49 9.34 -12.64
C ARG A 309 -16.39 10.34 -12.98
N GLN A 310 -16.24 10.71 -14.25
CA GLN A 310 -15.27 11.74 -14.69
C GLN A 310 -15.52 13.10 -14.04
N LEU A 311 -16.79 13.52 -13.93
CA LEU A 311 -17.15 14.75 -13.21
C LEU A 311 -16.81 14.66 -11.72
N SER A 312 -17.00 13.51 -11.09
CA SER A 312 -16.63 13.27 -9.69
C SER A 312 -15.12 13.30 -9.47
N GLU A 313 -14.34 12.66 -10.34
CA GLU A 313 -12.87 12.64 -10.28
C GLU A 313 -12.27 14.04 -10.50
N SER A 314 -12.80 14.81 -11.46
CA SER A 314 -12.39 16.20 -11.67
C SER A 314 -12.69 17.10 -10.46
N LYS A 315 -13.80 16.84 -9.75
CA LYS A 315 -14.18 17.56 -8.53
C LYS A 315 -13.32 17.16 -7.34
N ALA A 316 -12.93 15.88 -7.22
CA ALA A 316 -12.01 15.40 -6.20
C ALA A 316 -10.61 16.00 -6.37
N ALA A 317 -10.08 16.03 -7.60
CA ALA A 317 -8.81 16.68 -7.91
C ALA A 317 -8.83 18.19 -7.61
N ALA A 318 -9.95 18.87 -7.87
CA ALA A 318 -10.13 20.27 -7.52
C ALA A 318 -10.16 20.50 -5.99
N PHE A 319 -10.75 19.58 -5.22
CA PHE A 319 -10.79 19.66 -3.76
C PHE A 319 -9.40 19.45 -3.13
N GLU A 320 -8.63 18.46 -3.59
CA GLU A 320 -7.26 18.27 -3.12
C GLU A 320 -6.38 19.48 -3.44
N LEU A 321 -6.53 20.07 -4.63
CA LEU A 321 -5.79 21.28 -5.00
C LEU A 321 -6.17 22.48 -4.13
N VAL A 322 -7.45 22.65 -3.77
CA VAL A 322 -7.91 23.69 -2.84
C VAL A 322 -7.37 23.46 -1.44
N GLN A 323 -7.32 22.22 -0.96
CA GLN A 323 -6.78 21.87 0.36
C GLN A 323 -5.26 22.09 0.43
N VAL A 324 -4.53 21.69 -0.62
CA VAL A 324 -3.08 21.95 -0.74
C VAL A 324 -2.82 23.46 -0.82
N LYS A 325 -3.60 24.23 -1.59
CA LYS A 325 -3.47 25.69 -1.66
C LYS A 325 -3.75 26.36 -0.31
N HIS A 326 -4.74 25.90 0.43
CA HIS A 326 -5.04 26.41 1.77
C HIS A 326 -3.92 26.09 2.77
N ASN A 327 -3.38 24.87 2.73
CA ASN A 327 -2.25 24.46 3.58
C ASN A 327 -0.99 25.28 3.26
N VAL A 328 -0.70 25.53 1.98
CA VAL A 328 0.42 26.38 1.55
C VAL A 328 0.23 27.81 2.02
N HIS A 329 -0.99 28.36 1.96
CA HIS A 329 -1.27 29.71 2.46
C HIS A 329 -1.12 29.82 3.99
N ASN A 330 -1.54 28.80 4.74
CA ASN A 330 -1.34 28.74 6.19
C ASN A 330 0.14 28.63 6.58
N ILE A 331 0.93 27.86 5.83
CA ILE A 331 2.38 27.76 6.07
C ILE A 331 3.06 29.11 5.77
N LEU A 332 2.69 29.77 4.67
CA LEU A 332 3.23 31.08 4.31
C LEU A 332 2.88 32.16 5.35
N SER A 333 1.65 32.19 5.86
CA SER A 333 1.26 33.18 6.87
C SER A 333 1.97 32.96 8.22
N VAL A 334 2.21 31.70 8.60
CA VAL A 334 3.04 31.39 9.78
C VAL A 334 4.48 31.82 9.56
N ALA A 335 5.05 31.56 8.38
CA ALA A 335 6.41 31.98 8.04
C ALA A 335 6.55 33.52 8.07
N GLU A 336 5.60 34.25 7.49
CA GLU A 336 5.57 35.71 7.52
C GLU A 336 5.42 36.26 8.95
N SER A 337 4.59 35.63 9.79
CA SER A 337 4.46 36.01 11.20
C SER A 337 5.76 35.79 11.99
N ILE A 338 6.45 34.68 11.75
CA ILE A 338 7.75 34.39 12.36
C ILE A 338 8.79 35.41 11.89
N GLN A 339 8.84 35.70 10.60
CA GLN A 339 9.73 36.69 10.00
C GLN A 339 9.51 38.07 10.65
N GLN A 340 8.25 38.52 10.75
CA GLN A 340 7.91 39.80 11.37
C GLN A 340 8.28 39.84 12.86
N LYS A 341 8.05 38.76 13.60
CA LYS A 341 8.45 38.66 15.01
C LYS A 341 9.96 38.70 15.19
N LEU A 342 10.72 38.01 14.33
CA LEU A 342 12.18 38.04 14.34
C LEU A 342 12.71 39.44 14.02
N SER A 343 12.13 40.11 13.02
CA SER A 343 12.52 41.49 12.69
C SER A 343 12.16 42.49 13.79
N ALA A 344 11.01 42.31 14.45
CA ALA A 344 10.62 43.11 15.60
C ALA A 344 11.55 42.88 16.80
N LEU A 345 11.91 41.63 17.09
CA LEU A 345 12.84 41.26 18.15
C LEU A 345 14.24 41.82 17.86
N GLN A 346 14.71 41.70 16.63
CA GLN A 346 16.00 42.24 16.20
C GLN A 346 16.04 43.77 16.32
N ARG A 347 14.94 44.45 15.96
CA ARG A 347 14.84 45.90 16.14
C ARG A 347 14.79 46.29 17.61
N GLU A 348 14.04 45.58 18.44
CA GLU A 348 13.97 45.86 19.88
C GLU A 348 15.30 45.61 20.58
N VAL A 349 16.03 44.56 20.21
CA VAL A 349 17.41 44.32 20.65
C VAL A 349 18.32 45.46 20.22
N ASN A 350 18.23 45.93 18.97
CA ASN A 350 19.08 47.02 18.49
C ASN A 350 18.72 48.40 19.07
N GLU A 351 17.45 48.65 19.40
CA GLU A 351 16.97 49.93 19.94
C GLU A 351 17.11 50.03 21.46
N LYS A 352 17.00 48.90 22.20
CA LYS A 352 16.99 48.91 23.66
C LYS A 352 18.23 48.36 24.34
N MET A 353 19.14 47.70 23.62
CA MET A 353 20.35 47.14 24.25
C MET A 353 21.34 48.26 24.55
N THR A 354 21.22 48.79 25.76
CA THR A 354 22.20 49.72 26.31
C THR A 354 23.42 48.95 26.84
N VAL A 355 24.54 49.64 27.02
CA VAL A 355 25.77 49.01 27.55
C VAL A 355 25.55 48.38 28.93
N ALA A 356 24.53 48.82 29.69
CA ALA A 356 24.13 48.22 30.95
C ALA A 356 23.43 46.85 30.78
N ASP A 357 22.60 46.67 29.74
CA ASP A 357 21.93 45.40 29.45
C ASP A 357 22.91 44.33 28.93
N VAL A 358 23.98 44.76 28.25
CA VAL A 358 25.12 43.89 27.88
C VAL A 358 25.86 43.40 29.12
N GLN A 359 26.01 44.25 30.14
CA GLN A 359 26.61 43.90 31.43
C GLN A 359 25.72 42.92 32.21
N GLU A 360 24.39 43.12 32.21
CA GLU A 360 23.42 42.22 32.85
C GLU A 360 23.30 40.87 32.11
N LEU A 361 23.46 40.84 30.79
CA LEU A 361 23.57 39.59 30.00
C LEU A 361 24.88 38.83 30.28
N LEU A 362 25.99 39.56 30.53
CA LEU A 362 27.26 38.99 30.98
C LEU A 362 27.14 38.40 32.41
N ASP A 363 26.39 39.07 33.29
CA ASP A 363 26.07 38.54 34.62
C ASP A 363 25.08 37.37 34.54
N ALA A 364 24.10 37.38 33.63
CA ALA A 364 23.22 36.24 33.34
C ALA A 364 23.96 35.06 32.68
N GLN A 365 25.06 35.32 31.97
CA GLN A 365 25.96 34.29 31.46
C GLN A 365 26.67 33.55 32.61
N SER A 366 26.89 34.20 33.76
CA SER A 366 27.33 33.53 34.99
C SER A 366 26.24 32.61 35.58
N THR A 367 24.97 32.99 35.46
CA THR A 367 23.82 32.15 35.83
C THR A 367 23.61 30.99 34.87
N MET A 368 23.88 31.19 33.57
CA MET A 368 23.91 30.12 32.57
C MET A 368 25.04 29.12 32.82
N ASN A 369 26.20 29.59 33.33
CA ASN A 369 27.24 28.69 33.81
C ASN A 369 26.78 27.90 35.05
N GLY A 370 26.05 28.52 35.98
CA GLY A 370 25.40 27.83 37.10
C GLY A 370 24.35 26.81 36.66
N LEU A 371 23.59 27.10 35.60
CA LEU A 371 22.55 26.24 35.03
C LEU A 371 23.17 25.11 34.18
N GLN A 372 24.29 25.36 33.51
CA GLN A 372 25.11 24.32 32.88
C GLN A 372 25.74 23.40 33.92
N GLU A 373 26.16 23.93 35.07
CA GLU A 373 26.70 23.12 36.15
C GLU A 373 25.61 22.32 36.87
N ALA A 374 24.42 22.91 37.07
CA ALA A 374 23.23 22.18 37.53
C ALA A 374 22.79 21.10 36.52
N ARG A 375 22.87 21.38 35.21
CA ARG A 375 22.64 20.39 34.15
C ARG A 375 23.67 19.27 34.21
N LYS A 376 24.96 19.57 34.41
CA LYS A 376 25.99 18.54 34.63
C LYS A 376 25.75 17.74 35.90
N GLN A 377 25.26 18.35 36.97
CA GLN A 377 24.92 17.66 38.21
C GLN A 377 23.69 16.77 38.04
N VAL A 378 22.67 17.21 37.31
CA VAL A 378 21.51 16.40 36.92
C VAL A 378 21.91 15.28 35.97
N GLU A 379 22.76 15.54 34.97
CA GLU A 379 23.37 14.50 34.12
C GLU A 379 24.09 13.48 35.00
N LYS A 380 24.96 13.92 35.92
CA LYS A 380 25.74 13.07 36.84
C LYS A 380 24.85 12.25 37.79
N ALA A 381 23.74 12.80 38.25
CA ALA A 381 22.77 12.11 39.12
C ALA A 381 21.79 11.21 38.34
N ALA A 382 21.60 11.46 37.05
CA ALA A 382 20.70 10.71 36.18
C ALA A 382 21.40 9.70 35.25
N VAL A 383 22.76 9.66 35.22
CA VAL A 383 23.57 8.72 34.42
C VAL A 383 23.18 7.26 34.67
N ASP A 384 22.74 6.91 35.88
CA ASP A 384 22.34 5.54 36.20
C ASP A 384 20.91 5.18 35.75
N LYS A 385 20.10 6.16 35.30
CA LYS A 385 18.68 5.96 34.94
C LYS A 385 18.34 6.25 33.48
N PHE A 386 19.17 6.99 32.74
CA PHE A 386 18.94 7.30 31.33
C PHE A 386 20.15 6.95 30.47
N ALA A 387 19.90 6.37 29.30
CA ALA A 387 20.95 6.03 28.35
C ALA A 387 21.74 7.29 27.97
N THR A 388 23.04 7.32 28.28
CA THR A 388 23.91 8.44 27.92
C THR A 388 24.07 8.51 26.41
N LYS A 389 24.29 9.72 25.86
CA LYS A 389 24.56 9.92 24.43
C LYS A 389 25.66 8.98 23.90
N ASN A 390 26.69 8.73 24.69
CA ASN A 390 27.77 7.78 24.38
C ASN A 390 27.30 6.32 24.33
N GLN A 391 26.30 5.92 25.12
CA GLN A 391 25.70 4.59 25.04
C GLN A 391 24.81 4.47 23.78
N LEU A 392 24.07 5.52 23.43
CA LEU A 392 23.28 5.56 22.21
C LEU A 392 24.17 5.52 20.95
N GLU A 393 25.29 6.25 20.97
CA GLU A 393 26.28 6.24 19.90
C GLU A 393 27.03 4.91 19.78
N LYS A 394 27.17 4.14 20.87
CA LYS A 394 27.69 2.76 20.84
C LYS A 394 26.64 1.72 20.41
N LEU A 395 25.37 1.95 20.73
CA LEU A 395 24.26 1.10 20.31
C LEU A 395 24.00 1.21 18.80
N ASN A 396 24.17 2.39 18.20
CA ASN A 396 23.94 2.58 16.78
C ASN A 396 24.79 1.65 15.87
N PRO A 397 26.13 1.54 16.02
CA PRO A 397 26.93 0.60 15.23
C PRO A 397 26.60 -0.87 15.54
N GLN A 398 26.21 -1.20 16.77
CA GLN A 398 25.73 -2.55 17.11
C GLN A 398 24.41 -2.87 16.42
N MET A 399 23.46 -1.93 16.45
CA MET A 399 22.17 -2.07 15.77
C MET A 399 22.37 -2.15 14.26
N GLN A 400 23.26 -1.34 13.68
CA GLN A 400 23.65 -1.45 12.27
C GLN A 400 24.32 -2.79 11.94
N ALA A 401 25.14 -3.34 12.84
CA ALA A 401 25.74 -4.66 12.65
C ALA A 401 24.69 -5.77 12.68
N ILE A 402 23.75 -5.72 13.62
CA ILE A 402 22.61 -6.66 13.71
C ILE A 402 21.71 -6.51 12.48
N THR A 403 21.37 -5.29 12.07
CA THR A 403 20.59 -5.03 10.86
C THR A 403 21.29 -5.57 9.62
N ARG A 404 22.61 -5.37 9.49
CA ARG A 404 23.39 -5.97 8.39
C ARG A 404 23.40 -7.49 8.44
N GLN A 405 23.51 -8.07 9.63
CA GLN A 405 23.45 -9.53 9.80
C GLN A 405 22.07 -10.07 9.40
N LEU A 406 20.99 -9.48 9.89
CA LEU A 406 19.63 -9.85 9.52
C LEU A 406 19.37 -9.65 8.02
N HIS A 407 19.86 -8.57 7.41
CA HIS A 407 19.78 -8.37 5.96
C HIS A 407 20.62 -9.38 5.17
N SER A 408 21.73 -9.86 5.73
CA SER A 408 22.53 -10.93 5.10
C SER A 408 21.86 -12.31 5.19
N GLU A 409 20.92 -12.48 6.13
CA GLU A 409 20.12 -13.70 6.26
C GLU A 409 18.80 -13.60 5.46
N ILE A 410 18.26 -12.39 5.30
CA ILE A 410 17.00 -12.14 4.59
C ILE A 410 17.30 -11.61 3.18
N TYR A 411 17.25 -12.49 2.19
CA TYR A 411 17.33 -12.10 0.79
C TYR A 411 15.94 -11.83 0.22
N GLN A 412 15.57 -10.56 0.10
CA GLN A 412 14.27 -10.15 -0.40
C GLN A 412 14.38 -8.94 -1.34
N ALA A 413 13.63 -8.99 -2.44
CA ALA A 413 13.47 -7.87 -3.35
C ALA A 413 11.99 -7.66 -3.70
N ARG A 414 11.57 -6.40 -3.85
CA ARG A 414 10.22 -6.00 -4.24
C ARG A 414 10.26 -4.93 -5.31
N TYR A 415 9.53 -5.19 -6.38
CA TYR A 415 9.38 -4.33 -7.56
C TYR A 415 7.91 -3.98 -7.74
N VAL A 416 7.65 -2.81 -8.27
CA VAL A 416 6.31 -2.28 -8.51
C VAL A 416 6.18 -1.86 -9.97
N TRP A 417 5.04 -2.20 -10.56
CA TRP A 417 4.61 -1.86 -11.90
C TRP A 417 3.43 -0.91 -11.78
N ASN A 418 3.62 0.35 -12.16
CA ASN A 418 2.62 1.42 -12.00
C ASN A 418 2.16 2.01 -13.34
N ASP A 419 3.00 1.89 -14.36
CA ASP A 419 2.84 2.56 -15.66
C ASP A 419 2.14 1.69 -16.71
N GLY A 420 1.89 0.42 -16.42
CA GLY A 420 1.28 -0.50 -17.38
C GLY A 420 2.20 -0.84 -18.56
N HIS A 421 3.47 -0.42 -18.55
CA HIS A 421 4.35 -0.63 -19.70
C HIS A 421 4.80 -2.09 -19.83
N LEU A 422 4.58 -2.64 -21.02
CA LEU A 422 5.06 -3.95 -21.42
C LEU A 422 6.21 -3.80 -22.42
N SER A 423 7.17 -4.72 -22.35
CA SER A 423 8.24 -4.82 -23.34
C SER A 423 7.71 -5.35 -24.67
N ALA A 424 8.52 -5.27 -25.73
CA ALA A 424 8.22 -5.89 -27.02
C ALA A 424 7.97 -7.41 -26.95
N LYS A 425 8.40 -8.09 -25.88
CA LYS A 425 8.17 -9.52 -25.63
C LYS A 425 6.89 -9.80 -24.83
N GLN A 426 6.04 -8.79 -24.59
CA GLN A 426 4.86 -8.90 -23.72
C GLN A 426 5.26 -9.34 -22.28
N THR A 427 6.36 -8.77 -21.79
CA THR A 427 6.86 -8.93 -20.42
C THR A 427 6.77 -7.62 -19.66
N ILE A 428 6.45 -7.68 -18.37
CA ILE A 428 6.23 -6.51 -17.53
C ILE A 428 7.54 -5.77 -17.32
N GLN A 429 7.60 -4.50 -17.71
CA GLN A 429 8.71 -3.61 -17.37
C GLN A 429 8.43 -2.98 -16.01
N TRP A 430 9.24 -3.32 -15.01
CA TRP A 430 9.03 -2.79 -13.67
C TRP A 430 9.34 -1.29 -13.63
N SER A 431 8.49 -0.51 -12.97
CA SER A 431 8.63 0.95 -12.90
C SER A 431 9.57 1.37 -11.77
N SER A 432 9.58 0.63 -10.66
CA SER A 432 10.39 0.99 -9.49
C SER A 432 10.79 -0.22 -8.63
N GLN A 433 11.93 -0.11 -7.95
CA GLN A 433 12.38 -1.04 -6.92
C GLN A 433 12.11 -0.43 -5.53
N VAL A 434 11.20 -1.04 -4.77
CA VAL A 434 10.79 -0.55 -3.44
C VAL A 434 11.69 -1.10 -2.36
N VAL A 435 12.06 -2.38 -2.45
CA VAL A 435 12.93 -3.05 -1.48
C VAL A 435 13.93 -3.91 -2.24
N ASN A 436 15.18 -3.91 -1.81
CA ASN A 436 16.17 -4.91 -2.22
C ASN A 436 17.20 -5.01 -1.10
N THR A 437 17.12 -6.09 -0.32
CA THR A 437 18.00 -6.27 0.85
C THR A 437 19.43 -6.59 0.44
N ASN A 438 19.64 -7.10 -0.78
CA ASN A 438 20.95 -7.43 -1.30
C ASN A 438 21.02 -7.21 -2.82
N ALA A 439 21.51 -6.02 -3.18
CA ALA A 439 21.66 -5.59 -4.57
C ALA A 439 22.66 -6.43 -5.37
N ASP A 440 23.57 -7.16 -4.72
CA ASP A 440 24.51 -8.05 -5.42
C ASP A 440 23.84 -9.33 -5.91
N ILE A 441 22.69 -9.71 -5.33
CA ILE A 441 22.00 -10.96 -5.66
C ILE A 441 20.84 -10.70 -6.61
N PHE A 442 20.02 -9.68 -6.33
CA PHE A 442 18.90 -9.29 -7.18
C PHE A 442 19.32 -8.08 -8.01
N LEU A 443 19.85 -8.37 -9.20
CA LEU A 443 20.29 -7.35 -10.15
C LEU A 443 19.11 -6.96 -11.05
N TRP A 444 18.71 -5.70 -10.97
CA TRP A 444 17.67 -5.13 -11.80
C TRP A 444 18.04 -3.70 -12.21
N GLN A 445 17.66 -3.32 -13.42
CA GLN A 445 17.86 -1.98 -13.97
C GLN A 445 16.50 -1.32 -14.21
N LEU A 446 16.43 0.00 -14.06
CA LEU A 446 15.19 0.75 -14.26
C LEU A 446 14.60 0.49 -15.66
N HIS A 447 13.30 0.16 -15.73
CA HIS A 447 12.57 -0.26 -16.94
C HIS A 447 13.02 -1.60 -17.57
N SER A 448 13.85 -2.38 -16.86
CA SER A 448 14.11 -3.77 -17.24
C SER A 448 12.89 -4.64 -16.93
N ASP A 449 12.57 -5.54 -17.86
CA ASP A 449 11.55 -6.58 -17.72
C ASP A 449 12.07 -7.83 -16.99
N GLU A 450 13.40 -7.98 -16.93
CA GLU A 450 14.08 -9.11 -16.30
C GLU A 450 14.75 -8.69 -14.97
N VAL A 451 14.58 -9.53 -13.95
CA VAL A 451 15.34 -9.50 -12.69
C VAL A 451 16.34 -10.65 -12.71
N ARG A 452 17.64 -10.33 -12.65
CA ARG A 452 18.70 -11.34 -12.64
C ARG A 452 19.03 -11.73 -11.21
N ILE A 453 18.94 -13.02 -10.92
CA ILE A 453 19.15 -13.62 -9.60
C ILE A 453 20.44 -14.42 -9.63
N LEU A 454 21.48 -13.96 -8.94
CA LEU A 454 22.81 -14.58 -9.04
C LEU A 454 22.92 -15.91 -8.29
N LEU A 455 22.33 -16.01 -7.11
CA LEU A 455 22.46 -17.21 -6.28
C LEU A 455 21.43 -18.28 -6.69
N PRO A 456 21.84 -19.56 -6.80
CA PRO A 456 20.90 -20.66 -6.91
C PRO A 456 20.18 -20.90 -5.56
N GLY A 457 19.03 -21.56 -5.62
CA GLY A 457 18.31 -22.03 -4.44
C GLY A 457 16.80 -22.07 -4.62
N LEU A 458 16.10 -22.22 -3.50
CA LEU A 458 14.65 -22.15 -3.45
C LEU A 458 14.21 -20.70 -3.20
N TYR A 459 13.29 -20.21 -4.00
CA TYR A 459 12.76 -18.85 -3.94
C TYR A 459 11.25 -18.89 -3.83
N HIS A 460 10.69 -18.03 -2.99
CA HIS A 460 9.27 -17.72 -2.94
C HIS A 460 9.02 -16.49 -3.81
N LEU A 461 8.22 -16.68 -4.85
CA LEU A 461 7.73 -15.62 -5.73
C LEU A 461 6.29 -15.32 -5.36
N GLN A 462 6.02 -14.07 -5.05
CA GLN A 462 4.69 -13.55 -4.82
C GLN A 462 4.49 -12.31 -5.68
N ALA A 463 3.53 -12.37 -6.60
CA ALA A 463 3.14 -11.23 -7.42
C ALA A 463 1.62 -11.00 -7.32
N ALA A 464 1.20 -9.76 -7.55
CA ALA A 464 -0.22 -9.46 -7.70
C ALA A 464 -0.43 -8.38 -8.75
N PHE A 465 -1.52 -8.50 -9.51
CA PHE A 465 -1.86 -7.62 -10.63
C PHE A 465 -3.29 -7.12 -10.50
N PHE A 466 -3.44 -5.81 -10.42
CA PHE A 466 -4.70 -5.08 -10.32
C PHE A 466 -5.10 -4.67 -11.74
N THR A 467 -6.08 -5.39 -12.28
CA THR A 467 -6.61 -5.18 -13.63
C THR A 467 -8.10 -5.55 -13.66
N ASN A 468 -8.87 -4.90 -14.53
CA ASN A 468 -10.27 -5.25 -14.82
C ASN A 468 -10.41 -6.52 -15.66
N TYR A 469 -9.32 -6.99 -16.26
CA TYR A 469 -9.33 -8.11 -17.19
C TYR A 469 -8.86 -9.41 -16.54
N SER A 470 -8.95 -10.49 -17.32
CA SER A 470 -8.54 -11.85 -16.95
C SER A 470 -7.31 -12.27 -17.76
N PRO A 471 -6.14 -11.64 -17.53
CA PRO A 471 -4.91 -11.94 -18.26
C PRO A 471 -4.40 -13.36 -17.97
N ALA A 472 -3.73 -13.95 -18.95
CA ALA A 472 -2.82 -15.06 -18.75
C ALA A 472 -1.47 -14.53 -18.26
N ILE A 473 -1.14 -14.85 -17.01
CA ILE A 473 0.12 -14.47 -16.39
C ILE A 473 1.09 -15.64 -16.46
N GLN A 474 2.28 -15.42 -17.00
CA GLN A 474 3.33 -16.43 -17.07
C GLN A 474 4.57 -15.98 -16.31
N VAL A 475 5.12 -16.86 -15.46
CA VAL A 475 6.43 -16.66 -14.85
C VAL A 475 7.46 -17.34 -15.75
N LEU A 476 8.40 -16.56 -16.27
CA LEU A 476 9.47 -17.01 -17.14
C LEU A 476 10.77 -17.10 -16.34
N VAL A 477 11.45 -18.24 -16.43
CA VAL A 477 12.80 -18.45 -15.88
C VAL A 477 13.74 -18.73 -17.06
N ASN A 478 14.74 -17.88 -17.26
CA ASN A 478 15.66 -17.93 -18.40
C ASN A 478 14.95 -17.91 -19.77
N GLY A 479 13.81 -17.22 -19.86
CA GLY A 479 13.00 -17.15 -21.08
C GLY A 479 12.04 -18.32 -21.29
N GLU A 480 12.06 -19.34 -20.44
CA GLU A 480 11.15 -20.49 -20.51
C GLU A 480 10.01 -20.37 -19.48
N PRO A 481 8.76 -20.73 -19.82
CA PRO A 481 7.64 -20.66 -18.90
C PRO A 481 7.72 -21.72 -17.82
N ALA A 482 7.87 -21.28 -16.57
CA ALA A 482 7.88 -22.14 -15.39
C ALA A 482 6.47 -22.28 -14.77
N VAL A 483 5.66 -21.23 -14.84
CA VAL A 483 4.31 -21.19 -14.26
C VAL A 483 3.38 -20.43 -15.19
N LEU A 484 2.19 -20.97 -15.43
CA LEU A 484 1.12 -20.30 -16.18
C LEU A 484 -0.13 -20.23 -15.30
N LYS A 485 -0.63 -19.01 -15.06
CA LYS A 485 -1.91 -18.78 -14.39
C LYS A 485 -2.88 -18.18 -15.41
N ARG A 486 -3.93 -18.93 -15.74
CA ARG A 486 -5.07 -18.45 -16.53
C ARG A 486 -6.29 -18.34 -15.64
N THR A 487 -7.04 -17.25 -15.80
CA THR A 487 -8.39 -17.15 -15.24
C THR A 487 -9.33 -17.90 -16.19
N ALA A 488 -10.01 -18.94 -15.69
CA ALA A 488 -10.91 -19.72 -16.53
C ALA A 488 -12.08 -18.84 -17.01
N PRO A 489 -12.45 -18.88 -18.30
CA PRO A 489 -13.64 -18.21 -18.79
C PRO A 489 -14.89 -18.94 -18.29
N ASP A 490 -15.38 -18.51 -17.13
CA ASP A 490 -16.77 -18.47 -16.63
C ASP A 490 -17.76 -19.62 -16.89
N ARG A 491 -17.33 -20.84 -17.27
CA ARG A 491 -18.28 -21.93 -17.58
C ARG A 491 -18.31 -23.13 -16.65
N GLU A 492 -17.31 -23.32 -15.80
CA GLU A 492 -17.36 -24.40 -14.80
C GLU A 492 -16.83 -23.89 -13.46
N ALA A 493 -17.74 -23.26 -12.71
CA ALA A 493 -17.55 -22.94 -11.30
C ALA A 493 -17.48 -24.25 -10.49
N THR A 494 -16.31 -24.87 -10.43
CA THR A 494 -16.04 -25.91 -9.43
C THR A 494 -14.76 -25.60 -8.67
N SER A 495 -14.99 -25.10 -7.46
CA SER A 495 -14.09 -25.00 -6.31
C SER A 495 -12.98 -23.93 -6.33
N CYS A 496 -13.20 -22.88 -5.52
CA CYS A 496 -12.17 -22.05 -4.87
C CYS A 496 -11.50 -20.90 -5.65
N GLY A 497 -12.16 -20.27 -6.63
CA GLY A 497 -11.73 -18.97 -7.17
C GLY A 497 -12.65 -17.85 -6.67
N ALA A 498 -12.16 -16.94 -5.83
CA ALA A 498 -12.92 -15.73 -5.48
C ALA A 498 -13.22 -14.93 -6.77
N GLN A 499 -14.50 -14.62 -7.00
CA GLN A 499 -14.91 -13.80 -8.14
C GLN A 499 -14.54 -12.35 -7.86
N ARG A 500 -13.82 -11.71 -8.79
CA ARG A 500 -13.54 -10.27 -8.71
C ARG A 500 -14.84 -9.52 -9.04
N LEU A 501 -15.30 -8.71 -8.11
CA LEU A 501 -16.47 -7.85 -8.28
C LEU A 501 -16.02 -6.43 -8.58
N HIS A 502 -16.82 -5.74 -9.39
CA HIS A 502 -16.62 -4.31 -9.62
C HIS A 502 -16.83 -3.53 -8.32
N HIS A 503 -15.87 -2.65 -7.99
CA HIS A 503 -15.97 -1.77 -6.83
C HIS A 503 -16.07 -0.32 -7.29
N SER A 504 -16.85 0.49 -6.58
CA SER A 504 -17.10 1.90 -6.94
C SER A 504 -15.84 2.76 -6.94
N ALA A 505 -14.84 2.40 -6.12
CA ALA A 505 -13.53 3.03 -6.04
C ALA A 505 -12.50 2.51 -7.08
N GLY A 506 -12.93 1.77 -8.10
CA GLY A 506 -12.05 1.20 -9.12
C GLY A 506 -11.53 -0.21 -8.78
N ILE A 507 -10.32 -0.54 -9.23
CA ILE A 507 -9.73 -1.87 -9.08
C ILE A 507 -9.17 -2.05 -7.67
N VAL A 508 -9.95 -2.66 -6.78
CA VAL A 508 -9.55 -2.91 -5.38
C VAL A 508 -9.01 -4.34 -5.17
N ALA A 509 -9.35 -5.28 -6.04
CA ALA A 509 -8.94 -6.67 -5.96
C ALA A 509 -8.06 -7.05 -7.17
N GLY A 510 -6.93 -7.69 -6.90
CA GLY A 510 -5.98 -8.13 -7.93
C GLY A 510 -5.88 -9.66 -8.06
N LEU A 511 -5.31 -10.11 -9.18
CA LEU A 511 -4.91 -11.50 -9.40
C LEU A 511 -3.56 -11.75 -8.74
N SER A 512 -3.52 -12.64 -7.75
CA SER A 512 -2.26 -13.06 -7.13
C SER A 512 -1.62 -14.23 -7.87
N VAL A 513 -0.29 -14.29 -7.88
CA VAL A 513 0.51 -15.44 -8.29
C VAL A 513 1.45 -15.72 -7.12
N GLU A 514 1.34 -16.89 -6.52
CA GLU A 514 2.19 -17.30 -5.41
C GLU A 514 2.75 -18.68 -5.71
N VAL A 515 4.08 -18.79 -5.80
CA VAL A 515 4.76 -20.00 -6.23
C VAL A 515 6.15 -20.11 -5.63
N PHE A 516 6.58 -21.34 -5.37
CA PHE A 516 7.95 -21.65 -4.97
C PHE A 516 8.73 -22.14 -6.18
N LEU A 517 9.88 -21.53 -6.46
CA LEU A 517 10.71 -21.79 -7.62
C LEU A 517 12.08 -22.29 -7.16
N THR A 518 12.56 -23.36 -7.77
CA THR A 518 13.95 -23.78 -7.69
C THR A 518 14.73 -23.10 -8.81
N LEU A 519 15.55 -22.10 -8.47
CA LEU A 519 16.26 -21.30 -9.47
C LEU A 519 17.72 -21.76 -9.61
N PRO A 520 18.22 -21.89 -10.85
CA PRO A 520 19.64 -22.10 -11.10
C PRO A 520 20.47 -20.84 -10.80
N ALA A 521 21.79 -20.97 -10.80
CA ALA A 521 22.68 -19.84 -10.64
C ALA A 521 22.51 -18.87 -11.83
N ARG A 522 22.50 -17.56 -11.55
CA ARG A 522 22.33 -16.51 -12.57
C ARG A 522 21.02 -16.61 -13.36
N ALA A 523 19.93 -17.05 -12.72
CA ALA A 523 18.63 -17.12 -13.33
C ALA A 523 18.11 -15.72 -13.74
N LEU A 524 17.48 -15.62 -14.90
CA LEU A 524 16.73 -14.45 -15.36
C LEU A 524 15.26 -14.70 -15.10
N LEU A 525 14.63 -13.86 -14.30
CA LEU A 525 13.21 -13.96 -14.00
C LEU A 525 12.47 -12.83 -14.70
N ALA A 526 11.42 -13.17 -15.46
CA ALA A 526 10.50 -12.21 -16.05
C ALA A 526 9.05 -12.66 -15.85
N ILE A 527 8.11 -11.73 -15.93
CA ILE A 527 6.68 -12.03 -15.91
C ILE A 527 6.09 -11.57 -17.24
N SER A 528 5.48 -12.50 -17.97
CA SER A 528 4.70 -12.20 -19.16
C SER A 528 3.23 -11.97 -18.81
N TYR A 529 2.66 -10.98 -19.48
CA TYR A 529 1.31 -10.47 -19.32
C TYR A 529 0.75 -10.23 -20.73
N ASP A 530 -0.41 -10.81 -21.04
CA ASP A 530 -0.92 -10.94 -22.41
C ASP A 530 -1.91 -9.85 -22.84
N ILE A 531 -2.21 -8.88 -21.96
CA ILE A 531 -3.17 -7.81 -22.22
C ILE A 531 -2.43 -6.47 -22.26
N ASP A 532 -2.63 -5.71 -23.33
CA ASP A 532 -2.00 -4.39 -23.53
C ASP A 532 -2.90 -3.27 -22.98
N GLU A 533 -3.19 -3.32 -21.67
CA GLU A 533 -3.96 -2.29 -20.98
C GLU A 533 -3.32 -1.85 -19.66
N GLU A 534 -3.67 -0.65 -19.19
CA GLU A 534 -3.18 -0.08 -17.94
C GLU A 534 -3.53 -1.00 -16.76
N ALA A 535 -2.50 -1.66 -16.24
CA ALA A 535 -2.58 -2.49 -15.04
C ALA A 535 -1.49 -2.07 -14.06
N GLN A 536 -1.75 -2.29 -12.78
CA GLN A 536 -0.78 -2.08 -11.71
C GLN A 536 -0.43 -3.40 -11.08
N GLY A 537 0.77 -3.52 -10.55
CA GLY A 537 1.16 -4.75 -9.87
C GLY A 537 2.42 -4.63 -9.07
N PHE A 538 2.73 -5.70 -8.35
CA PHE A 538 4.00 -5.84 -7.68
C PHE A 538 4.54 -7.26 -7.83
N LEU A 539 5.85 -7.36 -7.71
CA LEU A 539 6.59 -8.62 -7.60
C LEU A 539 7.41 -8.58 -6.33
N ASN A 540 7.31 -9.63 -5.53
CA ASN A 540 8.08 -9.88 -4.33
C ASN A 540 8.83 -11.20 -4.50
N LEU A 541 10.14 -11.15 -4.31
CA LEU A 541 11.04 -12.29 -4.40
C LEU A 541 11.73 -12.47 -3.06
N ARG A 542 11.67 -13.68 -2.52
CA ARG A 542 12.35 -14.01 -1.27
C ARG A 542 13.12 -15.32 -1.43
N LYS A 543 14.41 -15.34 -1.10
CA LYS A 543 15.14 -16.61 -0.96
C LYS A 543 14.71 -17.29 0.35
N LEU A 544 14.50 -18.60 0.30
CA LEU A 544 14.17 -19.43 1.46
C LEU A 544 15.40 -20.02 2.14
#